data_AF-A0A4D6HUP8-F1
#
_entry.id   AF-A0A4D6HUP8-F1
#
_cell.length_a   1.000
_cell.length_b   1.000
_cell.length_c   1.000
_cell.angle_alpha   90.00
_cell.angle_beta   90.00
_cell.angle_gamma   90.00
#
_symmetry.space_group_name_H-M   'P 1'
#
loop_
_entity.id
_entity.type
_entity.pdbx_description
1 polymer ?
#
loop_
_entity_poly.entity_id
_entity_poly.type
_entity_poly.pdbx_seq_one_letter_code
_entity_poly.pdbx_strand_id
1 'polypeptide(L)'
;MNTHVQTSTTILVLTGTTSAFSGTVGEHAAIRTLIDTSSHVYPLQIEWSAHLAALLGILALAILGGVLMARNRFAEQNTLVADPHPPNEEYLTDQEKVQQLIRDNGGRMKQSKIVDSVDWSKAKVSRLLADLEKEGRITKLRLGRENLVCLPGHEPQASQTPEQPKGE
;
A
#
# COMPACT_ATOMS: atom_id res chain seq x y z
N MET A 1 25.78 42.50 -17.30
CA MET A 1 24.70 43.41 -17.75
C MET A 1 24.40 44.33 -16.58
N ASN A 2 24.81 45.60 -16.69
CA ASN A 2 24.75 46.57 -15.59
C ASN A 2 23.36 47.18 -15.41
N THR A 3 23.15 47.62 -14.16
CA THR A 3 22.04 48.27 -13.45
C THR A 3 21.53 49.60 -14.00
N HIS A 4 20.25 49.95 -13.74
CA HIS A 4 19.77 51.24 -13.15
C HIS A 4 18.24 51.15 -12.89
N VAL A 5 17.72 51.17 -11.65
CA VAL A 5 17.35 52.27 -10.70
C VAL A 5 16.01 53.01 -11.00
N GLN A 6 15.06 52.83 -10.06
CA GLN A 6 13.94 53.67 -9.56
C GLN A 6 12.87 54.27 -10.51
N THR A 7 11.59 54.22 -10.08
CA THR A 7 10.83 55.40 -9.59
C THR A 7 9.41 55.04 -9.14
N SER A 8 9.02 55.58 -7.97
CA SER A 8 7.67 55.58 -7.43
C SER A 8 6.68 56.24 -8.39
N THR A 9 5.46 55.71 -8.52
CA THR A 9 4.37 56.42 -9.18
C THR A 9 3.10 56.31 -8.33
N THR A 10 2.83 57.40 -7.62
CA THR A 10 1.54 57.77 -7.04
C THR A 10 0.49 57.76 -8.13
N ILE A 11 -0.59 56.98 -7.97
CA ILE A 11 -1.80 57.16 -8.78
C ILE A 11 -2.99 57.40 -7.86
N LEU A 12 -3.44 58.65 -7.96
CA LEU A 12 -4.68 59.23 -7.52
C LEU A 12 -5.88 58.33 -7.83
N VAL A 13 -6.76 58.09 -6.87
CA VAL A 13 -8.16 57.78 -7.18
C VAL A 13 -9.03 58.85 -6.53
N LEU A 14 -9.21 59.89 -7.33
CA LEU A 14 -10.25 60.89 -7.17
C LEU A 14 -11.51 60.35 -7.86
N THR A 15 -12.54 60.01 -7.11
CA THR A 15 -13.91 59.98 -7.63
C THR A 15 -14.81 60.61 -6.59
N GLY A 16 -15.27 61.82 -6.91
CA GLY A 16 -16.18 62.56 -6.06
C GLY A 16 -17.56 61.90 -5.97
N THR A 17 -18.26 62.20 -4.89
CA THR A 17 -19.68 62.54 -4.98
C THR A 17 -20.00 63.52 -3.88
N THR A 18 -20.62 64.59 -4.33
CA THR A 18 -21.04 65.78 -3.61
C THR A 18 -22.18 65.48 -2.66
N SER A 19 -22.10 65.94 -1.41
CA SER A 19 -23.21 66.70 -0.82
C SER A 19 -22.65 67.61 0.27
N ALA A 20 -22.93 68.89 0.11
CA ALA A 20 -22.44 69.95 0.96
C ALA A 20 -23.42 70.23 2.10
N PHE A 21 -22.84 70.67 3.22
CA PHE A 21 -23.34 71.75 4.08
C PHE A 21 -24.36 71.41 5.18
N SER A 22 -23.94 71.59 6.44
CA SER A 22 -24.38 72.69 7.34
C SER A 22 -23.93 72.40 8.78
N GLY A 23 -23.38 73.38 9.51
CA GLY A 23 -23.21 73.24 10.96
C GLY A 23 -21.99 73.92 11.58
N THR A 24 -22.24 75.11 12.12
CA THR A 24 -21.32 76.01 12.83
C THR A 24 -21.11 75.63 14.30
N VAL A 25 -19.91 75.91 14.81
CA VAL A 25 -19.59 76.31 16.21
C VAL A 25 -19.76 75.25 17.31
N GLY A 26 -18.76 75.17 18.20
CA GLY A 26 -18.99 74.70 19.58
C GLY A 26 -18.01 73.65 20.06
N GLU A 27 -16.86 74.12 20.48
CA GLU A 27 -15.99 73.55 21.51
C GLU A 27 -16.80 72.86 22.62
N HIS A 28 -16.78 71.53 22.72
CA HIS A 28 -17.15 70.83 23.95
C HIS A 28 -16.41 69.50 24.08
N ALA A 29 -15.71 69.39 25.20
CA ALA A 29 -15.57 68.17 25.98
C ALA A 29 -14.80 67.03 25.31
N ALA A 30 -13.52 66.99 25.70
CA ALA A 30 -12.89 65.75 26.15
C ALA A 30 -13.90 64.81 26.83
N ILE A 31 -13.62 63.51 26.71
CA ILE A 31 -14.40 62.35 27.19
C ILE A 31 -15.30 61.74 26.09
N ARG A 32 -14.64 61.08 25.13
CA ARG A 32 -15.07 59.74 24.71
C ARG A 32 -13.87 58.81 24.82
N THR A 33 -13.71 58.32 26.05
CA THR A 33 -13.22 56.97 26.37
C THR A 33 -12.57 56.23 25.21
N LEU A 34 -11.23 56.18 25.26
CA LEU A 34 -10.38 55.20 24.59
C LEU A 34 -10.87 53.79 24.93
N ILE A 35 -11.79 53.30 24.13
CA ILE A 35 -12.01 51.87 23.93
C ILE A 35 -11.80 51.68 22.44
N ASP A 36 -10.55 51.56 22.03
CA ASP A 36 -10.28 50.75 20.86
C ASP A 36 -9.17 49.78 21.22
N THR A 37 -9.61 48.54 21.30
CA THR A 37 -8.88 47.35 21.65
C THR A 37 -7.70 47.21 20.69
N SER A 38 -6.48 47.39 21.19
CA SER A 38 -5.25 46.97 20.52
C SER A 38 -5.21 45.43 20.42
N SER A 39 -6.07 44.84 19.59
CA SER A 39 -5.87 43.47 19.12
C SER A 39 -4.66 43.50 18.19
N HIS A 40 -3.51 43.23 18.78
CA HIS A 40 -2.28 42.89 18.10
C HIS A 40 -2.57 41.71 17.16
N VAL A 41 -2.88 42.02 15.90
CA VAL A 41 -2.88 41.04 14.83
C VAL A 41 -1.42 40.83 14.46
N TYR A 42 -0.77 39.89 15.15
CA TYR A 42 0.45 39.30 14.61
C TYR A 42 0.03 38.56 13.33
N PRO A 43 0.49 38.96 12.12
CA PRO A 43 0.39 38.05 11.01
C PRO A 43 1.21 36.82 11.40
N LEU A 44 0.56 35.66 11.47
CA LEU A 44 1.24 34.38 11.62
C LEU A 44 2.16 34.20 10.41
N GLN A 45 3.36 34.78 10.45
CA GLN A 45 4.47 34.40 9.61
C GLN A 45 4.83 32.99 10.05
N ILE A 46 4.22 32.01 9.40
CA ILE A 46 4.67 30.64 9.50
C ILE A 46 6.06 30.63 8.87
N GLU A 47 7.08 30.81 9.71
CA GLU A 47 8.46 30.44 9.44
C GLU A 47 8.44 28.93 9.17
N TRP A 48 8.07 28.56 7.94
CA TRP A 48 8.41 27.27 7.36
C TRP A 48 9.94 27.30 7.17
N SER A 49 10.65 27.24 8.30
CA SER A 49 12.09 27.09 8.31
C SER A 49 12.42 25.92 7.39
N ALA A 50 13.46 26.07 6.56
CA ALA A 50 13.83 25.04 5.58
C ALA A 50 13.93 23.63 6.21
N HIS A 51 14.23 23.58 7.51
CA HIS A 51 14.22 22.38 8.34
C HIS A 51 12.85 21.71 8.46
N LEU A 52 11.76 22.46 8.67
CA LEU A 52 10.40 21.91 8.72
C LEU A 52 9.99 21.30 7.37
N ALA A 53 10.30 21.98 6.25
CA ALA A 53 10.04 21.44 4.92
C ALA A 53 10.86 20.16 4.64
N ALA A 54 12.13 20.13 5.07
CA ALA A 54 12.97 18.95 4.96
C ALA A 54 12.45 17.77 5.81
N LEU A 55 12.01 18.02 7.04
CA LEU A 55 11.44 16.99 7.91
C LEU A 55 10.12 16.44 7.34
N LEU A 56 9.26 17.31 6.79
CA LEU A 56 8.04 16.88 6.10
C LEU A 56 8.35 16.03 4.86
N GLY A 57 9.37 16.40 4.09
CA GLY A 57 9.84 15.63 2.94
C GLY A 57 10.35 14.25 3.35
N ILE A 58 11.19 14.17 4.39
CA ILE A 58 11.69 12.89 4.93
C ILE A 58 10.55 12.05 5.48
N LEU A 59 9.61 12.64 6.22
CA LEU A 59 8.45 11.94 6.74
C LEU A 59 7.59 11.38 5.60
N ALA A 60 7.36 12.16 4.54
CA ALA A 60 6.64 11.70 3.36
C ALA A 60 7.37 10.54 2.65
N LEU A 61 8.70 10.60 2.54
CA LEU A 61 9.51 9.51 1.97
C LEU A 61 9.55 8.27 2.87
N ALA A 62 9.57 8.44 4.18
CA ALA A 62 9.52 7.33 5.14
C ALA A 62 8.15 6.65 5.12
N ILE A 63 7.06 7.42 5.02
CA ILE A 63 5.70 6.89 4.85
C ILE A 63 5.57 6.21 3.48
N LEU A 64 6.03 6.84 2.40
CA LEU A 64 5.96 6.26 1.05
C LEU A 64 6.81 4.98 0.94
N GLY A 65 8.04 5.01 1.45
CA GLY A 65 8.92 3.85 1.56
C GLY A 65 8.32 2.77 2.46
N GLY A 66 7.70 3.17 3.57
CA GLY A 66 6.95 2.27 4.45
C GLY A 66 5.76 1.62 3.78
N VAL A 67 4.98 2.37 2.98
CA VAL A 67 3.82 1.89 2.22
C VAL A 67 4.26 0.98 1.08
N LEU A 68 5.29 1.34 0.32
CA LEU A 68 5.86 0.50 -0.74
C LEU A 68 6.44 -0.79 -0.17
N MET A 69 7.16 -0.70 0.95
CA MET A 69 7.70 -1.86 1.64
C MET A 69 6.58 -2.71 2.26
N ALA A 70 5.52 -2.11 2.82
CA ALA A 70 4.34 -2.84 3.29
C ALA A 70 3.66 -3.58 2.13
N ARG A 71 3.45 -2.94 0.98
CA ARG A 71 2.94 -3.61 -0.25
C ARG A 71 3.82 -4.76 -0.72
N ASN A 72 5.14 -4.62 -0.63
CA ASN A 72 6.07 -5.70 -0.97
C ASN A 72 6.04 -6.83 0.07
N ARG A 73 5.80 -6.51 1.35
CA ARG A 73 5.57 -7.50 2.43
C ARG A 73 4.22 -8.20 2.27
N PHE A 74 3.18 -7.55 1.73
CA PHE A 74 1.88 -8.17 1.46
C PHE A 74 1.91 -9.23 0.36
N ALA A 75 2.96 -9.27 -0.49
CA ALA A 75 3.23 -10.41 -1.37
C ALA A 75 3.68 -11.67 -0.59
N GLU A 76 4.16 -11.50 0.66
CA GLU A 76 4.54 -12.59 1.57
C GLU A 76 3.58 -12.76 2.77
N GLN A 77 2.80 -11.73 3.13
CA GLN A 77 1.94 -11.70 4.34
C GLN A 77 0.47 -12.08 4.10
N ASN A 78 0.03 -12.33 2.86
CA ASN A 78 -1.36 -12.75 2.61
C ASN A 78 -1.67 -14.22 3.00
N THR A 79 -0.78 -14.86 3.77
CA THR A 79 -1.00 -16.21 4.31
C THR A 79 -1.76 -16.20 5.64
N LEU A 80 -2.14 -15.02 6.19
CA LEU A 80 -2.85 -14.92 7.47
C LEU A 80 -4.18 -14.14 7.45
N VAL A 81 -4.72 -13.77 6.27
CA VAL A 81 -6.07 -13.18 6.18
C VAL A 81 -6.83 -13.79 5.02
N ALA A 82 -8.01 -14.31 5.33
CA ALA A 82 -8.92 -15.05 4.48
C ALA A 82 -9.23 -14.37 3.14
N ASP A 83 -9.22 -15.17 2.08
CA ASP A 83 -9.71 -14.85 0.75
C ASP A 83 -11.24 -14.63 0.79
N PRO A 84 -11.80 -13.48 0.39
CA PRO A 84 -13.24 -13.30 0.28
C PRO A 84 -13.74 -13.87 -1.05
N HIS A 85 -13.84 -15.19 -1.15
CA HIS A 85 -14.57 -15.85 -2.24
C HIS A 85 -16.07 -15.93 -1.89
N PRO A 86 -17.00 -15.65 -2.82
CA PRO A 86 -18.44 -15.62 -2.53
C PRO A 86 -18.96 -16.98 -2.02
N PRO A 87 -19.98 -16.99 -1.14
CA PRO A 87 -20.36 -18.18 -0.39
C PRO A 87 -21.26 -19.06 -1.25
N ASN A 88 -20.69 -20.08 -1.88
CA ASN A 88 -21.35 -21.34 -2.20
C ASN A 88 -20.27 -22.33 -2.66
N GLU A 89 -20.38 -23.57 -2.17
CA GLU A 89 -19.42 -24.68 -2.29
C GLU A 89 -18.43 -24.73 -1.10
N GLU A 90 -18.40 -25.88 -0.42
CA GLU A 90 -17.61 -26.14 0.79
C GLU A 90 -16.21 -25.50 0.71
N TYR A 91 -15.83 -24.79 1.77
CA TYR A 91 -14.54 -24.12 1.89
C TYR A 91 -13.37 -25.12 1.87
N LEU A 92 -13.05 -25.66 0.70
CA LEU A 92 -11.85 -26.43 0.44
C LEU A 92 -10.67 -25.47 0.52
N THR A 93 -9.74 -25.78 1.40
CA THR A 93 -8.48 -25.05 1.50
C THR A 93 -7.70 -25.17 0.18
N ASP A 94 -6.78 -24.24 -0.07
CA ASP A 94 -5.89 -24.30 -1.25
C ASP A 94 -5.16 -25.66 -1.37
N GLN A 95 -4.76 -26.22 -0.23
CA GLN A 95 -4.15 -27.54 -0.12
C GLN A 95 -5.10 -28.66 -0.58
N GLU A 96 -6.35 -28.64 -0.12
CA GLU A 96 -7.36 -29.64 -0.48
C GLU A 96 -7.75 -29.53 -1.94
N LYS A 97 -7.88 -28.31 -2.47
CA LYS A 97 -8.16 -28.06 -3.89
C LYS A 97 -7.10 -28.69 -4.80
N VAL A 98 -5.82 -28.53 -4.47
CA VAL A 98 -4.72 -29.16 -5.24
C VAL A 98 -4.71 -30.67 -5.08
N GLN A 99 -4.94 -31.19 -3.87
CA GLN A 99 -5.00 -32.64 -3.67
C GLN A 99 -6.17 -33.27 -4.43
N GLN A 100 -7.34 -32.63 -4.44
CA GLN A 100 -8.49 -33.07 -5.22
C GLN A 100 -8.19 -33.04 -6.70
N LEU A 101 -7.62 -31.94 -7.20
CA LEU A 101 -7.19 -31.84 -8.59
C LEU A 101 -6.23 -32.98 -8.98
N ILE A 102 -5.26 -33.33 -8.13
CA ILE A 102 -4.34 -34.45 -8.39
C ILE A 102 -5.09 -35.80 -8.34
N ARG A 103 -6.01 -36.00 -7.39
CA ARG A 103 -6.86 -37.20 -7.30
C ARG A 103 -7.66 -37.40 -8.59
N ASP A 104 -8.33 -36.36 -9.05
CA ASP A 104 -9.17 -36.37 -10.25
C ASP A 104 -8.36 -36.67 -11.52
N ASN A 105 -7.05 -36.38 -11.50
CA ASN A 105 -6.11 -36.72 -12.56
C ASN A 105 -5.47 -38.12 -12.43
N GLY A 106 -6.07 -39.01 -11.64
CA GLY A 106 -5.57 -40.37 -11.42
C GLY A 106 -4.46 -40.46 -10.37
N GLY A 107 -4.47 -39.53 -9.41
CA GLY A 107 -3.53 -39.47 -8.29
C GLY A 107 -2.12 -39.00 -8.62
N ARG A 108 -1.90 -38.55 -9.86
CA ARG A 108 -0.62 -37.99 -10.32
C ARG A 108 -0.82 -36.94 -11.39
N MET A 109 -0.04 -35.87 -11.32
CA MET A 109 -0.20 -34.73 -12.23
C MET A 109 1.12 -33.97 -12.41
N LYS A 110 1.40 -33.48 -13.61
CA LYS A 110 2.56 -32.61 -13.84
C LYS A 110 2.34 -31.26 -13.15
N GLN A 111 3.39 -30.70 -12.54
CA GLN A 111 3.32 -29.40 -11.88
C GLN A 111 2.90 -28.27 -12.85
N SER A 112 3.34 -28.33 -14.11
CA SER A 112 2.89 -27.42 -15.19
C SER A 112 1.37 -27.47 -15.32
N LYS A 113 0.81 -28.67 -15.47
CA LYS A 113 -0.64 -28.88 -15.57
C LYS A 113 -1.38 -28.38 -14.33
N ILE A 114 -0.80 -28.54 -13.13
CA ILE A 114 -1.39 -27.97 -11.90
C ILE A 114 -1.47 -26.44 -12.02
N VAL A 115 -0.38 -25.79 -12.39
CA VAL A 115 -0.32 -24.33 -12.62
C VAL A 115 -1.31 -23.89 -13.69
N ASP A 116 -1.51 -24.68 -14.74
CA ASP A 116 -2.46 -24.35 -15.82
C ASP A 116 -3.93 -24.55 -15.40
N SER A 117 -4.17 -25.41 -14.40
CA SER A 117 -5.52 -25.75 -13.93
C SER A 117 -6.01 -24.84 -12.80
N VAL A 118 -5.09 -24.14 -12.13
CA VAL A 118 -5.39 -23.20 -11.05
C VAL A 118 -4.97 -21.80 -11.47
N ASP A 119 -5.81 -20.80 -11.24
CA ASP A 119 -5.48 -19.40 -11.55
C ASP A 119 -4.57 -18.77 -10.47
N TRP A 120 -3.45 -19.43 -10.17
CA TRP A 120 -2.49 -19.00 -9.16
C TRP A 120 -1.11 -18.77 -9.77
N SER A 121 -0.32 -17.88 -9.15
CA SER A 121 1.06 -17.69 -9.58
C SER A 121 1.88 -18.96 -9.40
N LYS A 122 2.83 -19.21 -10.32
CA LYS A 122 3.78 -20.32 -10.23
C LYS A 122 4.51 -20.37 -8.89
N ALA A 123 4.82 -19.20 -8.31
CA ALA A 123 5.44 -19.09 -6.99
C ALA A 123 4.53 -19.61 -5.87
N LYS A 124 3.24 -19.24 -5.87
CA LYS A 124 2.25 -19.75 -4.89
C LYS A 124 2.11 -21.27 -5.00
N VAL A 125 1.94 -21.81 -6.21
CA VAL A 125 1.86 -23.25 -6.44
C VAL A 125 3.13 -23.97 -5.97
N SER A 126 4.30 -23.42 -6.27
CA SER A 126 5.57 -24.02 -5.85
C SER A 126 5.73 -24.06 -4.33
N ARG A 127 5.31 -23.00 -3.62
CA ARG A 127 5.32 -22.93 -2.15
C ARG A 127 4.35 -23.95 -1.56
N LEU A 128 3.10 -23.94 -2.01
CA LEU A 128 2.07 -24.87 -1.55
C LEU A 128 2.49 -26.34 -1.73
N LEU A 129 3.06 -26.69 -2.90
CA LEU A 129 3.56 -28.05 -3.15
C LEU A 129 4.80 -28.36 -2.30
N ALA A 130 5.61 -27.39 -1.90
CA ALA A 130 6.72 -27.64 -0.96
C ALA A 130 6.18 -27.94 0.44
N ASP A 131 5.15 -27.22 0.87
CA ASP A 131 4.50 -27.46 2.17
C ASP A 131 3.83 -28.85 2.22
N LEU A 132 3.06 -29.21 1.18
CA LEU A 132 2.42 -30.53 1.09
C LEU A 132 3.44 -31.68 1.04
N GLU A 133 4.59 -31.48 0.39
CA GLU A 133 5.68 -32.46 0.35
C GLU A 133 6.33 -32.63 1.73
N LYS A 134 6.57 -31.52 2.44
CA LYS A 134 7.10 -31.52 3.81
C LYS A 134 6.15 -32.24 4.78
N GLU A 135 4.85 -32.12 4.58
CA GLU A 135 3.83 -32.84 5.34
C GLU A 135 3.65 -34.30 4.92
N GLY A 136 4.36 -34.78 3.90
CA GLY A 136 4.24 -36.14 3.36
C GLY A 136 2.89 -36.41 2.67
N ARG A 137 2.17 -35.36 2.28
CA ARG A 137 0.88 -35.47 1.57
C ARG A 137 1.04 -35.71 0.07
N ILE A 138 2.21 -35.39 -0.49
CA ILE A 138 2.57 -35.59 -1.90
C ILE A 138 4.05 -35.95 -2.01
N THR A 139 4.42 -36.58 -3.12
CA THR A 139 5.82 -36.81 -3.52
C THR A 139 6.09 -36.16 -4.88
N LYS A 140 7.25 -35.50 -5.02
CA LYS A 140 7.70 -34.93 -6.30
C LYS A 140 8.76 -35.81 -6.94
N LEU A 141 8.55 -36.13 -8.20
CA LEU A 141 9.46 -36.91 -9.02
C LEU A 141 9.86 -36.12 -10.26
N ARG A 142 11.13 -36.21 -10.65
CA ARG A 142 11.61 -35.58 -11.88
C ARG A 142 11.20 -36.42 -13.08
N LEU A 143 10.39 -35.88 -13.98
CA LEU A 143 9.97 -36.53 -15.22
C LEU A 143 10.43 -35.69 -16.43
N GLY A 144 11.60 -36.05 -16.97
CA GLY A 144 12.24 -35.29 -18.06
C GLY A 144 12.62 -33.87 -17.62
N ARG A 145 11.98 -32.85 -18.21
CA ARG A 145 12.21 -31.42 -17.89
C ARG A 145 11.22 -30.83 -16.89
N GLU A 146 10.23 -31.61 -16.45
CA GLU A 146 9.17 -31.17 -15.55
C GLU A 146 9.13 -32.04 -14.29
N ASN A 147 8.37 -31.59 -13.29
CA ASN A 147 8.14 -32.35 -12.08
C ASN A 147 6.76 -33.00 -12.14
N LEU A 148 6.71 -34.29 -11.83
CA LEU A 148 5.50 -35.04 -11.60
C LEU A 148 5.20 -35.01 -10.11
N VAL A 149 3.98 -34.60 -9.75
CA VAL A 149 3.48 -34.63 -8.37
C VAL A 149 2.58 -35.85 -8.24
N CYS A 150 2.84 -36.68 -7.24
CA CYS A 150 2.05 -37.89 -6.96
C CYS A 150 1.47 -37.82 -5.54
N LEU A 151 0.27 -38.36 -5.36
CA LEU A 151 -0.25 -38.67 -4.03
C LEU A 151 0.41 -39.95 -3.51
N PRO A 152 0.45 -40.15 -2.18
CA PRO A 152 0.88 -41.40 -1.57
C PRO A 152 0.17 -42.60 -2.22
N GLY A 153 0.96 -43.63 -2.56
CA GLY A 153 0.46 -44.85 -3.20
C GLY A 153 0.21 -44.75 -4.71
N HIS A 154 0.34 -43.58 -5.33
CA HIS A 154 0.17 -43.37 -6.78
C HIS A 154 1.48 -43.12 -7.53
N GLU A 155 2.59 -43.36 -6.85
CA GLU A 155 3.94 -43.21 -7.40
C GLU A 155 4.22 -44.28 -8.46
N PRO A 156 4.94 -43.93 -9.54
CA PRO A 156 5.38 -44.92 -10.51
C PRO A 156 6.32 -45.95 -9.85
N GLN A 157 6.08 -47.24 -10.07
CA GLN A 157 6.87 -48.35 -9.52
C GLN A 157 8.38 -48.24 -9.83
N ALA A 158 8.75 -47.54 -10.91
CA ALA A 158 10.14 -47.29 -11.29
C ALA A 158 10.88 -46.28 -10.38
N SER A 159 10.20 -45.69 -9.40
CA SER A 159 10.77 -44.68 -8.50
C SER A 159 10.70 -45.05 -7.03
N GLN A 160 10.11 -46.21 -6.70
CA GLN A 160 10.21 -46.79 -5.37
C GLN A 160 11.61 -47.41 -5.22
N THR A 161 12.62 -46.58 -5.02
CA THR A 161 13.86 -47.06 -4.41
C THR A 161 13.50 -47.45 -2.96
N PRO A 162 13.69 -48.71 -2.54
CA PRO A 162 13.28 -49.16 -1.23
C PRO A 162 14.24 -48.59 -0.16
N GLU A 163 13.96 -47.41 0.36
CA GLU A 163 14.73 -46.81 1.45
C GLU A 163 14.18 -47.21 2.82
N GLN A 164 14.69 -48.37 3.26
CA GLN A 164 15.07 -48.79 4.61
C GLN A 164 14.02 -48.93 5.74
N PRO A 165 14.04 -50.07 6.47
CA PRO A 165 13.21 -50.27 7.66
C PRO A 165 13.75 -49.40 8.80
N LYS A 166 12.83 -48.70 9.46
CA LYS A 166 13.06 -48.02 10.75
C LYS A 166 13.48 -49.07 11.77
N GLY A 167 14.76 -49.09 12.09
CA GLY A 167 15.34 -49.95 13.13
C GLY A 167 14.66 -49.70 14.47
N GLU A 168 14.48 -50.82 15.19
CA GLU A 168 13.91 -50.98 16.53
C GLU A 168 14.55 -50.09 17.61
#